data_AF-A0A2A5SXD1-F1
#
_entry.id   AF-A0A2A5SXD1-F1
#
_cell.length_a   1.000
_cell.length_b   1.000
_cell.length_c   1.000
_cell.angle_alpha   90.00
_cell.angle_beta   90.00
_cell.angle_gamma   90.00
#
_symmetry.space_group_name_H-M   'P 1'
#
loop_
_entity.id
_entity.type
_entity.pdbx_description
1 polymer ?
#
loop_
_entity_poly.entity_id
_entity_poly.type
_entity_poly.pdbx_seq_one_letter_code
_entity_poly.pdbx_strand_id
1 'polypeptide(L)'
;MPIVCYYDKEKDFYEIVDGFHRYLVMKRSEEIAQREGNCLPVSIIDRPLENRIASTIRHNRARGTHSIELMTEIVQQLVESGLSDQWIMKHIGMDKEELLRLKQLSGLASLFQNQDFSRSWTWKEDEEISEE
;
A
#
# COMPACT_ATOMS: atom_id res chain seq x y z
N MET A 1 -10.39 10.54 20.08
CA MET A 1 -9.18 9.74 19.72
C MET A 1 -8.27 10.63 18.90
N PRO A 2 -6.97 10.79 19.25
CA PRO A 2 -6.04 11.69 18.56
C PRO A 2 -5.78 11.24 17.11
N ILE A 3 -5.37 12.18 16.24
CA ILE A 3 -4.73 11.82 14.95
C ILE A 3 -3.27 11.45 15.18
N VAL A 4 -2.69 10.66 14.29
CA VAL A 4 -1.29 10.22 14.40
C VAL A 4 -0.46 10.98 13.38
N CYS A 5 0.58 11.66 13.83
CA CYS A 5 1.48 12.43 12.98
C CYS A 5 2.95 12.05 13.18
N TYR A 6 3.75 12.27 12.16
CA TYR A 6 5.19 12.34 12.23
C TYR A 6 5.63 13.80 12.18
N TYR A 7 6.64 14.20 12.95
CA TYR A 7 7.18 15.56 12.92
C TYR A 7 8.46 15.59 12.08
N ASP A 8 8.41 16.25 10.93
CA ASP A 8 9.58 16.51 10.10
C ASP A 8 10.36 17.70 10.67
N LYS A 9 11.48 17.40 11.35
CA LYS A 9 12.35 18.41 11.97
C LYS A 9 13.07 19.30 10.96
N GLU A 10 13.32 18.82 9.74
CA GLU A 10 14.06 19.58 8.73
C GLU A 10 13.16 20.63 8.07
N LYS A 11 11.89 20.28 7.85
CA LYS A 11 10.91 21.12 7.16
C LYS A 11 9.89 21.79 8.09
N ASP A 12 9.96 21.51 9.39
CA ASP A 12 9.11 22.05 10.46
C ASP A 12 7.60 21.88 10.19
N PHE A 13 7.17 20.66 9.85
CA PHE A 13 5.74 20.36 9.71
C PHE A 13 5.37 18.97 10.23
N TYR A 14 4.07 18.77 10.44
CA TYR A 14 3.50 17.48 10.83
C TYR A 14 2.93 16.76 9.62
N GLU A 15 3.47 15.58 9.32
CA GLU A 15 2.96 14.66 8.31
C GLU A 15 1.91 13.74 8.94
N ILE A 16 0.72 13.69 8.36
CA ILE A 16 -0.38 12.86 8.88
C ILE A 16 -0.16 11.41 8.46
N VAL A 17 -0.14 10.51 9.44
CA VAL A 17 0.05 9.07 9.23
C VAL A 17 -1.27 8.31 9.38
N ASP A 18 -2.10 8.66 10.37
CA ASP A 18 -3.48 8.14 10.53
C ASP A 18 -4.41 9.27 11.00
N GLY A 19 -5.70 9.16 10.67
CA GLY A 19 -6.72 10.14 11.03
C GLY A 19 -6.95 11.24 9.99
N PHE A 20 -6.62 10.99 8.71
CA PHE A 20 -6.81 11.93 7.60
C PHE A 20 -8.23 12.50 7.50
N HIS A 21 -9.27 11.65 7.60
CA HIS A 21 -10.65 12.14 7.58
C HIS A 21 -11.00 13.02 8.79
N ARG A 22 -10.42 12.75 9.96
CA ARG A 22 -10.65 13.59 11.15
C ARG A 22 -10.03 14.96 10.98
N TYR A 23 -8.83 15.03 10.40
CA TYR A 23 -8.22 16.29 10.00
C TYR A 23 -9.08 17.03 8.96
N LEU A 24 -9.60 16.34 7.94
CA LEU A 24 -10.48 16.94 6.94
C LEU A 24 -11.77 17.49 7.55
N VAL A 25 -12.39 16.78 8.48
CA VAL A 25 -13.61 17.23 9.18
C VAL A 25 -13.33 18.51 9.95
N MET A 26 -12.24 18.56 10.73
CA MET A 26 -11.81 19.77 11.44
C MET A 26 -11.53 20.94 10.48
N LYS A 27 -11.00 20.66 9.28
CA LYS A 27 -10.69 21.70 8.29
C LYS A 27 -11.92 22.21 7.53
N ARG A 28 -12.93 21.36 7.33
CA ARG A 28 -14.09 21.67 6.47
C ARG A 28 -15.33 22.13 7.24
N SER A 29 -15.43 21.82 8.53
CA SER A 29 -16.59 22.19 9.35
C SER A 29 -16.17 23.19 10.43
N GLU A 30 -16.58 24.45 10.25
CA GLU A 30 -16.36 25.51 11.23
C GLU A 30 -17.06 25.22 12.56
N GLU A 31 -18.27 24.65 12.52
CA GLU A 31 -19.03 24.26 13.71
C GLU A 31 -18.25 23.25 14.57
N ILE A 32 -17.70 22.21 13.94
CA ILE A 32 -16.91 21.19 14.64
C ILE A 32 -15.59 21.79 15.13
N ALA A 33 -14.93 22.62 14.31
CA ALA A 33 -13.69 23.28 14.70
C ALA A 33 -13.87 24.15 15.94
N GLN A 34 -14.93 24.97 15.98
CA GLN A 34 -15.24 25.82 17.13
C GLN A 34 -15.59 25.00 18.38
N ARG A 35 -16.38 23.93 18.23
CA ARG A 35 -16.71 23.00 19.32
C ARG A 35 -15.47 22.38 19.97
N GLU A 36 -14.47 22.02 19.16
CA GLU A 36 -13.21 21.43 19.63
C GLU A 36 -12.14 22.51 19.95
N GLY A 37 -12.53 23.79 20.00
CA GLY A 37 -11.64 24.90 20.38
C GLY A 37 -10.54 25.20 19.37
N ASN A 38 -10.77 24.91 18.08
CA ASN A 38 -9.80 24.98 16.98
C ASN A 38 -8.53 24.14 17.20
N CYS A 39 -8.61 23.16 18.11
CA CYS A 39 -7.51 22.29 18.45
C CYS A 39 -7.82 20.88 17.97
N LEU A 40 -6.82 20.21 17.40
CA LEU A 40 -6.92 18.79 17.04
C LEU A 40 -5.89 18.02 17.86
N PRO A 41 -6.29 17.05 18.71
CA PRO A 41 -5.35 16.27 19.49
C PRO A 41 -4.49 15.40 18.57
N VAL A 42 -3.17 15.51 18.72
CA VAL A 42 -2.16 14.80 17.92
C VAL A 42 -1.33 13.88 18.81
N SER A 43 -1.06 12.67 18.32
CA SER A 43 -0.03 11.77 18.86
C SER A 43 1.13 11.72 17.89
N ILE A 44 2.33 12.04 18.38
CA ILE A 44 3.55 12.08 17.56
C ILE A 44 4.23 10.72 17.61
N ILE A 45 4.51 10.14 16.45
CA ILE A 45 5.31 8.92 16.34
C ILE A 45 6.74 9.28 15.93
N ASP A 46 7.71 8.94 16.78
CA ASP A 46 9.14 9.02 16.47
C ASP A 46 9.65 7.62 16.09
N ARG A 47 9.37 7.21 14.85
CA ARG A 47 9.74 5.91 14.31
C ARG A 47 10.29 6.09 12.89
N PRO A 48 11.29 5.29 12.49
CA PRO A 48 11.85 5.36 11.13
C PRO A 48 10.78 4.96 10.09
N LEU A 49 11.01 5.35 8.83
CA LEU A 49 10.00 5.33 7.74
C LEU A 49 9.34 3.95 7.57
N GLU A 50 10.10 2.88 7.69
CA GLU A 50 9.65 1.50 7.51
C GLU A 50 8.59 1.13 8.55
N ASN A 51 8.79 1.59 9.80
CA ASN A 51 7.84 1.39 10.89
C ASN A 51 6.57 2.24 10.71
N ARG A 52 6.68 3.42 10.08
CA ARG A 52 5.52 4.26 9.75
C ARG A 52 4.65 3.59 8.68
N ILE A 53 5.28 3.13 7.61
CA ILE A 53 4.64 2.36 6.52
C ILE A 53 3.93 1.13 7.11
N ALA A 54 4.63 0.32 7.91
CA ALA A 54 4.05 -0.87 8.53
C ALA A 54 2.86 -0.56 9.45
N SER A 55 2.88 0.58 10.15
CA SER A 55 1.79 1.00 11.03
C SER A 55 0.52 1.41 10.26
N THR A 56 0.69 2.15 9.16
CA THR A 56 -0.42 2.55 8.27
C THR A 56 -1.05 1.33 7.60
N ILE A 57 -0.22 0.40 7.10
CA ILE A 57 -0.72 -0.83 6.48
C ILE A 57 -1.51 -1.65 7.51
N ARG A 58 -0.96 -1.89 8.71
CA ARG A 58 -1.69 -2.63 9.76
C ARG A 58 -3.03 -1.99 10.10
N HIS A 59 -3.08 -0.66 10.20
CA HIS A 59 -4.32 0.06 10.49
C HIS A 59 -5.34 -0.04 9.36
N ASN A 60 -4.89 0.00 8.11
CA ASN A 60 -5.77 -0.18 6.94
C ASN A 60 -6.20 -1.64 6.77
N ARG A 61 -5.34 -2.60 7.13
CA ARG A 61 -5.59 -4.05 7.12
C ARG A 61 -6.68 -4.44 8.09
N ALA A 62 -6.56 -3.97 9.33
CA ALA A 62 -7.53 -4.22 10.38
C ALA A 62 -8.93 -3.66 10.03
N ARG A 63 -9.00 -2.67 9.12
CA ARG A 63 -10.26 -2.04 8.67
C ARG A 63 -10.85 -2.67 7.40
N GLY A 64 -10.16 -3.64 6.78
CA GLY A 64 -10.70 -4.45 5.68
C GLY A 64 -10.70 -3.81 4.28
N THR A 65 -10.09 -2.62 4.12
CA THR A 65 -10.06 -1.88 2.84
C THR A 65 -8.73 -2.09 2.10
N HIS A 66 -8.32 -3.33 1.85
CA HIS A 66 -7.08 -3.61 1.12
C HIS A 66 -7.30 -3.93 -0.35
N SER A 67 -6.71 -3.11 -1.22
CA SER A 67 -6.41 -3.47 -2.60
C SER A 67 -5.13 -4.32 -2.65
N ILE A 68 -5.19 -5.44 -3.37
CA ILE A 68 -4.06 -6.37 -3.59
C ILE A 68 -2.90 -5.66 -4.30
N GLU A 69 -3.20 -4.73 -5.20
CA GLU A 69 -2.22 -3.97 -5.99
C GLU A 69 -1.33 -3.11 -5.08
N LEU A 70 -1.95 -2.31 -4.21
CA LEU A 70 -1.24 -1.48 -3.22
C LEU A 70 -0.39 -2.32 -2.26
N MET A 71 -0.88 -3.47 -1.81
CA MET A 71 -0.08 -4.35 -0.96
C MET A 71 1.12 -4.95 -1.69
N THR A 72 0.97 -5.28 -2.97
CA THR A 72 2.07 -5.81 -3.80
C THR A 72 3.17 -4.77 -3.96
N GLU A 73 2.82 -3.53 -4.27
CA GLU A 73 3.77 -2.42 -4.42
C GLU A 73 4.52 -2.12 -3.12
N ILE A 74 3.83 -2.14 -1.98
CA ILE A 74 4.49 -1.89 -0.69
C ILE A 74 5.41 -3.04 -0.30
N VAL A 75 4.99 -4.30 -0.49
CA VAL A 75 5.87 -5.46 -0.24
C VAL A 75 7.12 -5.38 -1.11
N GLN A 76 6.98 -4.98 -2.37
CA GLN A 76 8.12 -4.77 -3.27
C GLN A 76 9.09 -3.71 -2.71
N GLN A 77 8.61 -2.53 -2.34
CA GLN A 77 9.46 -1.46 -1.77
C GLN A 77 10.17 -1.89 -0.47
N LEU A 78 9.52 -2.69 0.36
CA LEU A 78 10.11 -3.19 1.61
C LEU A 78 11.19 -4.24 1.36
N VAL A 79 11.02 -5.09 0.34
CA VAL A 79 12.04 -6.05 -0.09
C VAL A 79 13.23 -5.32 -0.74
N GLU A 80 12.97 -4.33 -1.59
CA GLU A 80 14.00 -3.51 -2.24
C GLU A 80 14.82 -2.67 -1.26
N SER A 81 14.20 -2.22 -0.16
CA SER A 81 14.90 -1.57 0.96
C SER A 81 15.69 -2.54 1.85
N GLY A 82 15.70 -3.85 1.53
CA GLY A 82 16.53 -4.85 2.19
C GLY A 82 15.94 -5.43 3.48
N LEU A 83 14.65 -5.22 3.74
CA LEU A 83 13.99 -5.78 4.93
C LEU A 83 13.76 -7.29 4.76
N SER A 84 13.99 -8.05 5.83
CA SER A 84 13.82 -9.50 5.81
C SER A 84 12.36 -9.91 5.83
N ASP A 85 12.08 -11.09 5.27
CA ASP A 85 10.74 -11.70 5.26
C ASP A 85 10.16 -11.83 6.67
N GLN A 86 11.00 -12.19 7.64
CA GLN A 86 10.62 -12.27 9.05
C GLN A 86 10.21 -10.90 9.60
N TRP A 87 10.90 -9.84 9.21
CA TRP A 87 10.54 -8.48 9.61
C TRP A 87 9.19 -8.09 9.03
N ILE A 88 8.98 -8.33 7.74
CA ILE A 88 7.73 -8.01 7.02
C ILE A 88 6.55 -8.76 7.62
N MET A 89 6.67 -10.08 7.82
CA MET A 89 5.63 -10.89 8.44
C MET A 89 5.27 -10.37 9.84
N LYS A 90 6.28 -10.06 10.66
CA LYS A 90 6.08 -9.58 12.04
C LYS A 90 5.47 -8.17 12.12
N HIS A 91 5.89 -7.25 11.25
CA HIS A 91 5.52 -5.84 11.33
C HIS A 91 4.31 -5.47 10.48
N ILE A 92 3.99 -6.24 9.45
CA ILE A 92 2.78 -6.06 8.63
C ILE A 92 1.66 -7.03 9.06
N GLY A 93 2.03 -8.10 9.78
CA GLY A 93 1.11 -9.12 10.24
C GLY A 93 0.67 -10.07 9.13
N MET A 94 1.45 -10.18 8.05
CA MET A 94 1.18 -11.09 6.94
C MET A 94 1.63 -12.52 7.27
N ASP A 95 0.89 -13.50 6.77
CA ASP A 95 1.35 -14.89 6.82
C ASP A 95 2.43 -15.15 5.74
N LYS A 96 3.06 -16.33 5.82
CA LYS A 96 4.14 -16.71 4.90
C LYS A 96 3.67 -16.92 3.47
N GLU A 97 2.50 -17.52 3.28
CA GLU A 97 1.93 -17.82 1.96
C GLU A 97 1.43 -16.56 1.26
N GLU A 98 0.82 -15.64 2.01
CA GLU A 98 0.41 -14.31 1.57
C GLU A 98 1.62 -13.50 1.09
N LEU A 99 2.68 -13.45 1.90
CA LEU A 99 3.93 -12.78 1.52
C LEU A 99 4.54 -13.41 0.25
N LEU A 100 4.55 -14.74 0.16
CA LEU A 100 5.07 -15.45 -1.01
C LEU A 100 4.26 -15.13 -2.28
N ARG A 101 2.93 -15.10 -2.19
CA ARG A 101 2.06 -14.75 -3.33
C ARG A 101 2.29 -13.33 -3.81
N LEU A 102 2.41 -12.37 -2.91
CA LEU A 102 2.67 -10.96 -3.28
C LEU A 102 4.04 -10.81 -3.96
N LYS A 103 5.07 -11.50 -3.46
CA LYS A 103 6.39 -11.55 -4.12
C LYS A 103 6.37 -12.19 -5.50
N GLN A 104 5.56 -13.23 -5.69
CA GLN A 104 5.40 -13.86 -7.00
C GLN A 104 4.70 -12.93 -7.98
N LEU A 105 3.66 -12.21 -7.54
CA LEU A 105 2.97 -11.22 -8.37
C LEU A 105 3.91 -10.08 -8.78
N SER A 106 4.68 -9.51 -7.85
CA SER A 106 5.66 -8.46 -8.18
C SER A 106 6.78 -8.98 -9.08
N GLY A 107 7.29 -10.18 -8.80
CA GLY A 107 8.34 -10.83 -9.57
C GLY A 107 7.90 -11.14 -11.01
N LEU A 108 6.71 -11.69 -11.21
CA LEU A 108 6.14 -11.92 -12.53
C LEU A 108 5.95 -10.61 -13.29
N ALA A 109 5.40 -9.58 -12.66
CA ALA A 109 5.24 -8.27 -13.29
C ALA A 109 6.60 -7.71 -13.78
N SER A 110 7.65 -7.82 -12.95
CA SER A 110 8.99 -7.36 -13.34
C SER A 110 9.62 -8.17 -14.49
N LEU A 111 9.36 -9.48 -14.56
CA LEU A 111 9.89 -10.36 -15.61
C LEU A 111 9.31 -10.08 -17.00
N PHE A 112 8.06 -9.61 -17.08
CA PHE A 112 7.35 -9.35 -18.33
C PHE A 112 7.31 -7.86 -18.72
N GLN A 113 7.85 -6.96 -17.89
CA GLN A 113 7.79 -5.50 -18.12
C GLN A 113 8.40 -5.06 -19.46
N ASN A 114 9.37 -5.81 -19.99
CA ASN A 114 10.08 -5.51 -21.24
C ASN A 114 9.93 -6.62 -22.31
N GLN A 115 8.88 -7.44 -22.23
CA GLN A 115 8.61 -8.47 -23.23
C GLN A 115 7.45 -8.07 -24.14
N ASP A 116 7.65 -8.21 -25.45
CA ASP A 116 6.56 -8.14 -26.42
C ASP A 116 5.67 -9.38 -26.28
N PHE A 117 4.36 -9.17 -26.10
CA PHE A 117 3.40 -10.26 -26.10
C PHE A 117 3.42 -10.98 -27.45
N SER A 118 3.42 -12.32 -27.43
CA SER A 118 3.29 -13.09 -28.67
C SER A 118 1.97 -12.80 -29.36
N ARG A 119 1.96 -12.84 -30.70
CA ARG A 119 0.72 -12.73 -31.47
C ARG A 119 -0.28 -13.79 -31.01
N SER A 120 -1.54 -13.38 -30.84
CA SER A 120 -2.62 -14.27 -30.41
C SER A 120 -2.73 -15.46 -31.36
N TRP A 121 -3.16 -16.61 -30.82
CA TRP A 121 -3.42 -17.78 -31.64
C TRP A 121 -4.56 -17.49 -32.62
N THR A 122 -4.24 -17.50 -33.91
CA THR A 122 -5.22 -17.43 -35.00
C THR A 122 -5.59 -18.84 -35.39
N TRP A 123 -6.88 -19.19 -35.29
CA TRP A 123 -7.43 -20.41 -35.87
C TRP A 123 -7.15 -20.40 -37.37
N LYS A 124 -6.51 -21.47 -37.88
CA LYS A 124 -6.52 -21.73 -39.32
C LYS A 124 -7.89 -22.31 -39.65
N GLU A 125 -8.62 -21.69 -40.58
CA GLU A 125 -9.72 -22.38 -41.24
C GLU A 125 -9.12 -23.59 -41.97
N ASP A 126 -9.67 -24.77 -41.71
CA ASP A 126 -9.27 -26.01 -42.34
C ASP A 126 -9.35 -25.83 -43.87
N GLU A 127 -8.24 -26.05 -44.57
CA GLU A 127 -8.23 -26.10 -46.03
C GLU A 127 -9.22 -27.19 -46.47
N GLU A 128 -10.24 -26.81 -47.26
CA GLU A 128 -11.15 -27.74 -47.90
C GLU A 128 -10.31 -28.80 -48.63
N ILE A 129 -10.34 -30.03 -48.12
CA ILE A 129 -9.82 -31.19 -48.83
C ILE A 129 -10.70 -31.35 -50.06
N SER A 130 -10.19 -30.94 -51.23
CA SER A 130 -10.79 -31.29 -52.51
C SER A 130 -10.65 -32.80 -52.69
N GLU A 131 -11.77 -33.53 -52.57
CA GLU A 131 -11.86 -34.92 -52.98
C GLU A 131 -11.70 -34.99 -54.52
N GLU A 132 -10.67 -35.70 -54.98
CA GLU A 132 -10.54 -36.16 -56.38
C GLU A 132 -11.44 -37.37 -56.64
#